data_AF-A0A2X3GZD0-F1
#
_entry.id   AF-A0A2X3GZD0-F1
#
_cell.length_a   1.000
_cell.length_b   1.000
_cell.length_c   1.000
_cell.angle_alpha   90.00
_cell.angle_beta   90.00
_cell.angle_gamma   90.00
#
_symmetry.space_group_name_H-M   'P 1'
#
loop_
_entity.id
_entity.type
_entity.pdbx_description
1 polymer ?
#
loop_
_entity_poly.entity_id
_entity_poly.type
_entity_poly.pdbx_seq_one_letter_code
_entity_poly.pdbx_strand_id
1 'polypeptide(L)'
;MLDTNMKTQLKAYLEKLTKPVELIATLDDSAKSAEIKELLAEIAELSDKVTFKEDNTLAVRKPSFLITNPGSDQGPRFAGSPLGHEFTSLVLALLWTGGHPSKEAQSLLEQIRDLDGDFEFETYYSLSCHNCPDVVQALNLMAVLNPRIKHTAIDGGTFQNEITERNVMGVPAVFMNGQEFGQGRMTLTEIVAKVDTGAEKRAAEELNQRDAYDVLIVGSGPSGAAAAVYSARKGIRTGLMGERFGGQVLDTVDIENYISVPKTEGQKLAGALKAHVNDYNVDVIDSQSATKTDAARQRADCIRSKPPPARCSRRVASSSPPGRNGAI
;
A
#
# COMPACT_ATOMS: atom_id res chain seq x y z
N MET A 1 -5.81 24.62 25.65
CA MET A 1 -5.60 24.95 24.21
C MET A 1 -6.69 24.43 23.27
N LEU A 2 -7.28 23.26 23.54
CA LEU A 2 -8.39 22.73 22.74
C LEU A 2 -9.70 23.48 23.07
N ASP A 3 -10.45 23.89 22.05
CA ASP A 3 -11.80 24.41 22.27
C ASP A 3 -12.78 23.30 22.70
N THR A 4 -13.94 23.69 23.21
CA THR A 4 -14.96 22.75 23.72
C THR A 4 -15.43 21.74 22.66
N ASN A 5 -15.52 22.15 21.39
CA ASN A 5 -15.95 21.27 20.31
C ASN A 5 -14.87 20.23 20.01
N MET A 6 -13.60 20.66 19.92
CA MET A 6 -12.45 19.79 19.74
C MET A 6 -12.32 18.79 20.88
N LYS A 7 -12.48 19.22 22.15
CA LYS A 7 -12.46 18.32 23.32
C LYS A 7 -13.57 17.27 23.25
N THR A 8 -14.79 17.68 22.87
CA THR A 8 -15.94 16.78 22.76
C THR A 8 -15.73 15.74 21.66
N GLN A 9 -15.28 16.18 20.47
CA GLN A 9 -14.98 15.30 19.35
C GLN A 9 -13.85 14.34 19.69
N LEU A 10 -12.76 14.85 20.27
CA LEU A 10 -11.60 14.04 20.63
C LEU A 10 -11.98 12.97 21.63
N LYS A 11 -12.73 13.31 22.68
CA LYS A 11 -13.23 12.33 23.67
C LYS A 11 -14.00 11.19 23.00
N ALA A 12 -14.93 11.51 22.10
CA ALA A 12 -15.71 10.51 21.36
C ALA A 12 -14.84 9.61 20.46
N TYR A 13 -13.75 10.14 19.90
CA TYR A 13 -12.79 9.32 19.14
C TYR A 13 -11.95 8.44 20.07
N LEU A 14 -11.49 8.96 21.20
CA LEU A 14 -10.65 8.22 22.15
C LEU A 14 -11.38 7.04 22.80
N GLU A 15 -12.71 7.05 22.86
CA GLU A 15 -13.51 5.87 23.26
C GLU A 15 -13.30 4.66 22.34
N LYS A 16 -12.83 4.87 21.10
CA LYS A 16 -12.56 3.79 20.14
C LYS A 16 -11.16 3.16 20.29
N LEU A 17 -10.34 3.63 21.23
CA LEU A 17 -9.02 3.05 21.47
C LEU A 17 -9.17 1.67 22.14
N THR A 18 -8.44 0.69 21.60
CA THR A 18 -8.38 -0.68 22.12
C THR A 18 -7.05 -1.00 22.80
N LYS A 19 -6.02 -0.20 22.55
CA LYS A 19 -4.66 -0.32 23.13
C LYS A 19 -4.28 0.96 23.89
N PRO A 20 -3.41 0.87 24.93
CA PRO A 20 -2.89 2.05 25.59
C PRO A 20 -1.94 2.85 24.68
N VAL A 21 -2.01 4.16 24.77
CA VAL A 21 -1.21 5.13 24.01
C VAL A 21 -0.39 5.98 25.00
N GLU A 22 0.88 6.21 24.68
CA GLU A 22 1.75 7.14 25.40
C GLU A 22 2.13 8.30 24.49
N LEU A 23 2.05 9.51 25.05
CA LEU A 23 2.52 10.75 24.46
C LEU A 23 3.82 11.12 25.16
N ILE A 24 4.96 10.93 24.47
CA ILE A 24 6.29 11.18 25.03
C ILE A 24 6.83 12.47 24.44
N ALA A 25 6.75 13.55 25.20
CA ALA A 25 7.24 14.86 24.78
C ALA A 25 8.71 15.07 25.10
N THR A 26 9.37 15.85 24.25
CA THR A 26 10.69 16.41 24.45
C THR A 26 10.58 17.91 24.25
N LEU A 27 10.73 18.66 25.34
CA LEU A 27 10.41 20.07 25.44
C LEU A 27 11.65 20.90 25.82
N ASP A 28 11.54 22.21 25.60
CA ASP A 28 12.44 23.26 26.07
C ASP A 28 11.66 24.30 26.92
N ASP A 29 12.31 25.40 27.30
CA ASP A 29 11.70 26.45 28.13
C ASP A 29 10.91 27.50 27.32
N SER A 30 10.65 27.27 26.03
CA SER A 30 9.91 28.21 25.18
C SER A 30 8.40 28.24 25.48
N ALA A 31 7.75 29.34 25.13
CA ALA A 31 6.29 29.44 25.21
C ALA A 31 5.58 28.37 24.36
N LYS A 32 6.16 27.98 23.21
CA LYS A 32 5.61 26.87 22.42
C LYS A 32 5.72 25.53 23.12
N SER A 33 6.79 25.25 23.84
CA SER A 33 6.88 24.05 24.66
C SER A 33 5.81 24.01 25.75
N ALA A 34 5.53 25.15 26.41
CA ALA A 34 4.45 25.25 27.39
C ALA A 34 3.07 24.98 26.78
N GLU A 35 2.80 25.52 25.59
CA GLU A 35 1.58 25.26 24.82
C GLU A 35 1.41 23.76 24.48
N ILE A 36 2.47 23.11 24.00
CA ILE A 36 2.43 21.66 23.69
C ILE A 36 2.22 20.85 24.97
N LYS A 37 2.88 21.20 26.07
CA LYS A 37 2.68 20.54 27.36
C LYS A 37 1.24 20.61 27.83
N GLU A 38 0.63 21.80 27.76
CA GLU A 38 -0.78 21.99 28.11
C GLU A 38 -1.70 21.14 27.22
N LEU A 39 -1.48 21.16 25.90
CA LEU A 39 -2.24 20.36 24.96
C LEU A 39 -2.16 18.87 25.27
N LEU A 40 -0.96 18.31 25.48
CA LEU A 40 -0.79 16.88 25.73
C LEU A 40 -1.38 16.45 27.07
N ALA A 41 -1.29 17.30 28.10
CA ALA A 41 -1.96 17.07 29.38
C ALA A 41 -3.50 17.08 29.22
N GLU A 42 -4.06 18.05 28.50
CA GLU A 42 -5.50 18.10 28.20
C GLU A 42 -5.97 16.84 27.46
N ILE A 43 -5.18 16.31 26.51
CA ILE A 43 -5.52 15.08 25.78
C ILE A 43 -5.50 13.86 26.71
N ALA A 44 -4.48 13.74 27.57
CA ALA A 44 -4.36 12.63 28.51
C ALA A 44 -5.52 12.59 29.52
N GLU A 45 -6.07 13.75 29.91
CA GLU A 45 -7.24 13.83 30.80
C GLU A 45 -8.55 13.32 30.15
N LEU A 46 -8.62 13.23 28.82
CA LEU A 46 -9.83 12.82 28.11
C LEU A 46 -10.01 11.29 28.05
N SER A 47 -8.98 10.49 28.33
CA SER A 47 -9.06 9.03 28.29
C SER A 47 -8.05 8.35 29.22
N ASP A 48 -8.52 7.34 29.94
CA ASP A 48 -7.70 6.41 30.73
C ASP A 48 -6.66 5.62 29.91
N LYS A 49 -6.84 5.55 28.59
CA LYS A 49 -5.93 4.84 27.68
C LYS A 49 -4.80 5.71 27.16
N VAL A 50 -4.83 7.03 27.40
CA VAL A 50 -3.80 7.95 26.94
C VAL A 50 -3.01 8.44 28.15
N THR A 51 -1.70 8.26 28.12
CA THR A 51 -0.80 8.78 29.16
C THR A 51 0.16 9.79 28.57
N PHE A 52 0.50 10.82 29.35
CA PHE A 52 1.48 11.84 28.97
C PHE A 52 2.74 11.70 29.82
N LYS A 53 3.90 11.66 29.16
CA LYS A 53 5.23 11.62 29.76
C LYS A 53 6.13 12.65 29.09
N GLU A 54 7.15 13.06 29.82
CA GLU A 54 8.14 14.03 29.36
C GLU A 54 9.54 13.41 29.51
N ASP A 55 10.30 13.35 28.41
CA ASP A 55 11.71 13.03 28.40
C ASP A 55 12.45 14.08 27.55
N ASN A 56 13.00 15.07 28.25
CA ASN A 56 13.70 16.20 27.64
C ASN A 56 15.16 15.89 27.31
N THR A 57 15.62 14.65 27.53
CA THR A 57 17.01 14.24 27.26
C THR A 57 17.21 13.70 25.85
N LEU A 58 16.12 13.36 25.15
CA LEU A 58 16.17 12.80 23.80
C LEU A 58 16.74 13.79 22.78
N ALA A 59 17.59 13.28 21.87
CA ALA A 59 18.20 14.04 20.78
C ALA A 59 17.22 14.23 19.60
N VAL A 60 16.11 14.92 19.86
CA VAL A 60 15.06 15.25 18.89
C VAL A 60 14.72 16.74 18.97
N ARG A 61 13.93 17.23 18.00
CA ARG A 61 13.43 18.62 17.98
C ARG A 61 12.68 18.98 19.26
N LYS A 62 12.78 20.23 19.67
CA LYS A 62 12.05 20.79 20.83
C LYS A 62 11.29 22.04 20.39
N PRO A 63 9.97 22.15 20.68
CA PRO A 63 9.11 21.10 21.21
C PRO A 63 8.78 20.02 20.17
N SER A 64 8.77 18.76 20.58
CA SER A 64 8.14 17.68 19.83
C SER A 64 7.61 16.58 20.75
N PHE A 65 6.74 15.72 20.24
CA PHE A 65 6.26 14.55 20.98
C PHE A 65 6.02 13.35 20.07
N LEU A 66 6.29 12.15 20.61
CA LEU A 66 6.03 10.86 19.98
C LEU A 66 4.68 10.32 20.46
N ILE A 67 3.91 9.74 19.53
CA ILE A 67 2.68 8.99 19.83
C ILE A 67 3.01 7.50 19.69
N THR A 68 3.06 6.77 20.80
CA THR A 68 3.50 5.36 20.80
C THR A 68 2.65 4.49 21.74
N ASN A 69 3.01 3.22 21.89
CA ASN A 69 2.47 2.31 22.90
C ASN A 69 3.49 2.15 24.06
N PRO A 70 3.05 1.80 25.28
CA PRO A 70 3.96 1.57 26.40
C PRO A 70 5.05 0.55 26.08
N GLY A 71 6.31 0.93 26.34
CA GLY A 71 7.48 0.08 26.08
C GLY A 71 7.95 0.04 24.62
N SER A 72 7.34 0.82 23.73
CA SER A 72 7.75 1.01 22.35
C SER A 72 8.30 2.43 22.15
N ASP A 73 9.22 2.57 21.21
CA ASP A 73 9.72 3.85 20.68
C ASP A 73 9.26 4.09 19.22
N GLN A 74 8.41 3.21 18.69
CA GLN A 74 7.84 3.32 17.35
C GLN A 74 6.58 4.20 17.34
N GLY A 75 6.48 5.08 16.35
CA GLY A 75 5.26 5.81 16.04
C GLY A 75 5.54 7.16 15.37
N PRO A 76 4.48 7.89 14.98
CA PRO A 76 4.63 9.22 14.42
C PRO A 76 5.05 10.25 15.48
N ARG A 77 5.92 11.18 15.09
CA ARG A 77 6.32 12.33 15.90
C ARG A 77 5.77 13.62 15.29
N PHE A 78 5.29 14.52 16.14
CA PHE A 78 4.97 15.90 15.76
C PHE A 78 5.97 16.85 16.40
N ALA A 79 6.56 17.75 15.61
CA ALA A 79 7.43 18.83 16.08
C ALA A 79 6.72 20.17 15.89
N GLY A 80 6.49 20.90 16.98
CA GLY A 80 5.66 22.10 17.01
C GLY A 80 4.18 21.80 17.16
N SER A 81 3.31 22.73 16.73
CA SER A 81 1.86 22.65 16.97
C SER A 81 1.18 21.63 16.06
N PRO A 82 0.50 20.59 16.60
CA PRO A 82 -0.27 19.62 15.81
C PRO A 82 -1.72 20.07 15.58
N LEU A 83 -2.03 21.36 15.73
CA LEU A 83 -3.39 21.92 15.61
C LEU A 83 -3.65 22.45 14.19
N GLY A 84 -4.67 23.31 14.04
CA GLY A 84 -5.12 23.79 12.74
C GLY A 84 -5.70 22.65 11.92
N HIS A 85 -5.31 22.55 10.65
CA HIS A 85 -5.73 21.43 9.80
C HIS A 85 -5.15 20.08 10.23
N GLU A 86 -4.00 20.08 10.92
CA GLU A 86 -3.35 18.85 11.41
C GLU A 86 -4.00 18.27 12.66
N PHE A 87 -5.00 18.94 13.26
CA PHE A 87 -5.74 18.36 14.38
C PHE A 87 -6.36 17.00 14.02
N THR A 88 -6.88 16.88 12.79
CA THR A 88 -7.43 15.61 12.28
C THR A 88 -6.35 14.54 12.15
N SER A 89 -5.14 14.92 11.73
CA SER A 89 -3.97 14.05 11.63
C SER A 89 -3.49 13.55 13.00
N LEU A 90 -3.53 14.41 14.03
CA LEU A 90 -3.26 14.04 15.42
C LEU A 90 -4.28 13.01 15.93
N VAL A 91 -5.58 13.24 15.70
CA VAL A 91 -6.64 12.29 16.11
C VAL A 91 -6.45 10.93 15.44
N LEU A 92 -6.16 10.90 14.13
CA LEU A 92 -5.93 9.64 13.42
C LEU A 92 -4.69 8.90 13.89
N ALA A 93 -3.59 9.62 14.18
CA ALA A 93 -2.39 9.01 14.74
C ALA A 93 -2.66 8.36 16.12
N LEU A 94 -3.39 9.03 17.01
CA LEU A 94 -3.84 8.46 18.29
C LEU A 94 -4.67 7.19 18.09
N LEU A 95 -5.65 7.25 17.18
CA LEU A 95 -6.54 6.13 16.86
C LEU A 95 -5.76 4.92 16.34
N TRP A 96 -4.90 5.10 15.34
CA TRP A 96 -4.13 3.99 14.76
C TRP A 96 -3.15 3.38 15.75
N THR A 97 -2.40 4.20 16.49
CA THR A 97 -1.49 3.73 17.54
C THR A 97 -2.25 3.00 18.65
N GLY A 98 -3.46 3.46 19.01
CA GLY A 98 -4.32 2.79 19.97
C GLY A 98 -5.20 1.67 19.40
N GLY A 99 -4.90 1.17 18.20
CA GLY A 99 -5.47 -0.08 17.66
C GLY A 99 -6.75 0.07 16.83
N HIS A 100 -7.20 1.28 16.51
CA HIS A 100 -8.27 1.48 15.54
C HIS A 100 -7.75 1.20 14.12
N PRO A 101 -8.46 0.43 13.27
CA PRO A 101 -7.99 0.12 11.92
C PRO A 101 -8.01 1.35 11.00
N SER A 102 -7.10 1.37 10.03
CA SER A 102 -7.17 2.29 8.89
C SER A 102 -8.30 1.93 7.94
N LYS A 103 -8.74 2.88 7.10
CA LYS A 103 -9.76 2.69 6.06
C LYS A 103 -9.16 2.33 4.70
N GLU A 104 -7.83 2.32 4.58
CA GLU A 104 -7.12 2.00 3.34
C GLU A 104 -7.27 0.51 2.96
N ALA A 105 -7.00 0.20 1.70
CA ALA A 105 -7.04 -1.17 1.20
C ALA A 105 -6.05 -2.07 1.96
N GLN A 106 -6.53 -3.24 2.41
CA GLN A 106 -5.73 -4.16 3.22
C GLN A 106 -4.43 -4.60 2.52
N SER A 107 -4.46 -4.80 1.20
CA SER A 107 -3.28 -5.14 0.40
C SER A 107 -2.20 -4.05 0.43
N LEU A 108 -2.60 -2.77 0.45
CA LEU A 108 -1.67 -1.64 0.56
C LEU A 108 -1.07 -1.59 1.97
N LEU A 109 -1.87 -1.86 3.01
CA LEU A 109 -1.39 -1.92 4.40
C LEU A 109 -0.38 -3.05 4.60
N GLU A 110 -0.61 -4.21 3.98
CA GLU A 110 0.33 -5.34 3.98
C GLU A 110 1.62 -5.00 3.23
N GLN A 111 1.50 -4.41 2.04
CA GLN A 111 2.67 -3.93 1.29
C GLN A 111 3.55 -2.99 2.12
N ILE A 112 2.95 -2.05 2.87
CA ILE A 112 3.67 -1.12 3.75
C ILE A 112 4.40 -1.86 4.89
N ARG A 113 3.75 -2.84 5.54
CA ARG A 113 4.36 -3.63 6.61
C ARG A 113 5.60 -4.39 6.11
N ASP A 114 5.54 -4.84 4.85
CA ASP A 114 6.59 -5.63 4.21
C ASP A 114 7.60 -4.77 3.43
N LEU A 115 7.54 -3.44 3.50
CA LEU A 115 8.55 -2.58 2.88
C LEU A 115 9.91 -2.79 3.55
N ASP A 116 10.89 -3.23 2.76
CA ASP A 116 12.29 -3.35 3.14
C ASP A 116 13.05 -2.05 2.88
N GLY A 117 13.89 -1.67 3.85
CA GLY A 117 14.63 -0.40 3.85
C GLY A 117 14.33 0.43 5.09
N ASP A 118 15.28 1.28 5.47
CA ASP A 118 15.12 2.25 6.55
C ASP A 118 14.79 3.62 5.95
N PHE A 119 13.63 4.17 6.33
CA PHE A 119 13.09 5.39 5.77
C PHE A 119 12.77 6.38 6.89
N GLU A 120 13.47 7.51 6.92
CA GLU A 120 13.19 8.61 7.84
C GLU A 120 12.54 9.76 7.07
N PHE A 121 11.23 9.90 7.24
CA PHE A 121 10.44 10.95 6.63
C PHE A 121 10.31 12.17 7.52
N GLU A 122 10.44 13.35 6.92
CA GLU A 122 10.19 14.64 7.56
C GLU A 122 9.24 15.44 6.68
N THR A 123 8.06 15.81 7.20
CA THR A 123 7.06 16.57 6.45
C THR A 123 6.89 17.95 7.06
N TYR A 124 7.27 18.99 6.33
CA TYR A 124 7.00 20.37 6.72
C TYR A 124 5.57 20.75 6.33
N TYR A 125 4.81 21.26 7.30
CA TYR A 125 3.46 21.78 7.12
C TYR A 125 3.29 23.16 7.75
N SER A 126 2.14 23.78 7.51
CA SER A 126 1.67 24.95 8.26
C SER A 126 0.24 24.73 8.75
N LEU A 127 -0.14 25.36 9.86
CA LEU A 127 -1.48 25.17 10.47
C LEU A 127 -2.64 25.56 9.54
N SER A 128 -2.39 26.44 8.56
CA SER A 128 -3.35 26.91 7.57
C SER A 128 -3.35 26.12 6.26
N CYS A 129 -2.48 25.12 6.11
CA CYS A 129 -2.37 24.32 4.90
C CYS A 129 -3.49 23.28 4.79
N HIS A 130 -4.40 23.45 3.82
CA HIS A 130 -5.51 22.51 3.60
C HIS A 130 -5.08 21.17 2.99
N ASN A 131 -3.95 21.12 2.32
CA ASN A 131 -3.47 19.95 1.59
C ASN A 131 -2.46 19.09 2.39
N CYS A 132 -1.96 19.63 3.50
CA CYS A 132 -0.96 18.97 4.33
C CYS A 132 -1.49 17.74 5.08
N PRO A 133 -2.76 17.71 5.57
CA PRO A 133 -3.25 16.59 6.35
C PRO A 133 -3.19 15.26 5.61
N ASP A 134 -3.53 15.23 4.32
CA ASP A 134 -3.51 14.00 3.49
C ASP A 134 -2.11 13.34 3.52
N VAL A 135 -1.05 14.15 3.39
CA VAL A 135 0.34 13.69 3.35
C VAL A 135 0.85 13.30 4.74
N VAL A 136 0.55 14.12 5.75
CA VAL A 136 0.93 13.84 7.14
C VAL A 136 0.26 12.56 7.63
N GLN A 137 -1.02 12.35 7.30
CA GLN A 137 -1.77 11.15 7.66
C GLN A 137 -1.21 9.90 6.97
N ALA A 138 -0.88 9.98 5.68
CA ALA A 138 -0.29 8.86 4.96
C ALA A 138 1.03 8.40 5.60
N LEU A 139 1.95 9.33 5.87
CA LEU A 139 3.25 9.00 6.46
C LEU A 139 3.15 8.62 7.94
N ASN A 140 2.21 9.21 8.70
CA ASN A 140 1.90 8.77 10.06
C ASN A 140 1.44 7.31 10.08
N LEU A 141 0.54 6.94 9.17
CA LEU A 141 0.05 5.57 9.06
C LEU A 141 1.21 4.60 8.73
N MET A 142 2.10 4.97 7.82
CA MET A 142 3.28 4.16 7.48
C MET A 142 4.17 3.93 8.71
N ALA A 143 4.42 4.97 9.52
CA ALA A 143 5.23 4.85 10.74
C ALA A 143 4.58 3.99 11.84
N VAL A 144 3.24 3.95 11.91
CA VAL A 144 2.52 3.02 12.80
C VAL A 144 2.64 1.56 12.31
N LEU A 145 2.63 1.35 10.99
CA LEU A 145 2.58 0.00 10.41
C LEU A 145 3.94 -0.69 10.32
N ASN A 146 5.03 0.04 10.08
CA ASN A 146 6.35 -0.53 9.84
C ASN A 146 7.41 0.17 10.71
N PRO A 147 8.11 -0.55 11.61
CA PRO A 147 9.08 0.04 12.52
C PRO A 147 10.32 0.64 11.83
N ARG A 148 10.58 0.28 10.57
CA ARG A 148 11.68 0.83 9.78
C ARG A 148 11.32 2.17 9.11
N ILE A 149 10.05 2.57 9.18
CA ILE A 149 9.57 3.84 8.67
C ILE A 149 9.38 4.78 9.85
N LYS A 150 10.17 5.84 9.90
CA LYS A 150 10.02 6.94 10.86
C LYS A 150 9.37 8.11 10.17
N HIS A 151 8.50 8.82 10.88
CA HIS A 151 7.91 10.05 10.36
C HIS A 151 7.89 11.13 11.44
N THR A 152 8.42 12.31 11.10
CA THR A 152 8.27 13.55 11.87
C THR A 152 7.51 14.58 11.05
N ALA A 153 6.30 14.94 11.50
CA ALA A 153 5.55 16.07 10.96
C ALA A 153 6.01 17.35 11.67
N ILE A 154 6.45 18.36 10.91
CA ILE A 154 7.11 19.56 11.42
C ILE A 154 6.27 20.80 11.08
N ASP A 155 5.80 21.49 12.11
CA ASP A 155 5.16 22.81 11.97
C ASP A 155 6.21 23.87 11.62
N GLY A 156 6.18 24.32 10.36
CA GLY A 156 7.08 25.36 9.86
C GLY A 156 6.91 26.71 10.55
N GLY A 157 5.77 26.95 11.22
CA GLY A 157 5.58 28.13 12.06
C GLY A 157 6.45 28.12 13.32
N THR A 158 6.74 26.92 13.84
CA THR A 158 7.60 26.72 15.02
C THR A 158 9.08 26.59 14.61
N PHE A 159 9.38 25.90 13.51
CA PHE A 159 10.75 25.63 13.04
C PHE A 159 11.12 26.44 11.78
N GLN A 160 10.98 27.76 11.85
CA GLN A 160 11.23 28.67 10.71
C GLN A 160 12.69 28.65 10.23
N ASN A 161 13.64 28.36 11.13
CA ASN A 161 15.04 28.18 10.79
C ASN A 161 15.22 27.06 9.74
N GLU A 162 14.55 25.92 9.93
CA GLU A 162 14.64 24.78 9.01
C GLU A 162 13.97 25.06 7.66
N ILE A 163 12.85 25.78 7.67
CA ILE A 163 12.18 26.24 6.44
C ILE A 163 13.16 27.04 5.58
N THR A 164 13.93 27.92 6.20
CA THR A 164 14.92 28.77 5.51
C THR A 164 16.15 27.96 5.08
N GLU A 165 16.72 27.15 5.97
CA GLU A 165 17.92 26.35 5.71
C GLU A 165 17.70 25.32 4.59
N ARG A 166 16.52 24.71 4.53
CA ARG A 166 16.16 23.72 3.51
C ARG A 166 15.47 24.32 2.29
N ASN A 167 15.35 25.65 2.23
CA ASN A 167 14.72 26.38 1.13
C ASN A 167 13.31 25.87 0.78
N VAL A 168 12.48 25.65 1.80
CA VAL A 168 11.11 25.14 1.65
C VAL A 168 10.21 26.29 1.17
N MET A 169 9.93 26.32 -0.13
CA MET A 169 9.14 27.40 -0.76
C MET A 169 7.62 27.20 -0.67
N GLY A 170 7.16 26.02 -0.27
CA GLY A 170 5.74 25.73 -0.08
C GLY A 170 5.49 24.40 0.61
N VAL A 171 4.26 24.19 1.09
CA VAL A 171 3.88 23.04 1.91
C VAL A 171 2.66 22.31 1.35
N PRO A 172 2.51 20.98 1.57
CA PRO A 172 3.44 20.11 2.30
C PRO A 172 4.72 19.85 1.52
N ALA A 173 5.86 19.80 2.22
CA ALA A 173 7.16 19.44 1.65
C ALA A 173 7.73 18.25 2.42
N VAL A 174 8.03 17.17 1.71
CA VAL A 174 8.48 15.90 2.29
C VAL A 174 9.94 15.68 1.96
N PHE A 175 10.70 15.33 2.97
CA PHE A 175 12.07 14.85 2.88
C PHE A 175 12.12 13.39 3.32
N MET A 176 13.00 12.61 2.72
CA MET A 176 13.29 11.23 3.08
C MET A 176 14.81 11.07 3.21
N ASN A 177 15.28 10.63 4.37
CA ASN A 177 16.71 10.44 4.68
C ASN A 177 17.55 11.71 4.38
N GLY A 178 16.99 12.89 4.69
CA GLY A 178 17.62 14.20 4.47
C GLY A 178 17.56 14.73 3.03
N GLN A 179 17.01 13.98 2.07
CA GLN A 179 16.85 14.40 0.68
C GLN A 179 15.41 14.78 0.37
N GLU A 180 15.19 15.70 -0.57
CA GLU A 180 13.85 16.06 -1.02
C GLU A 180 13.17 14.83 -1.68
N PHE A 181 11.95 14.53 -1.23
CA PHE A 181 11.14 13.40 -1.73
C PHE A 181 10.00 13.87 -2.63
N GLY A 182 9.39 15.00 -2.28
CA GLY A 182 8.33 15.62 -3.05
C GLY A 182 7.64 16.75 -2.32
N GLN A 183 6.91 17.55 -3.08
CA GLN A 183 6.14 18.69 -2.59
C GLN A 183 4.71 18.65 -3.13
N GLY A 184 3.76 19.13 -2.34
CA GLY A 184 2.35 19.16 -2.71
C GLY A 184 1.60 17.89 -2.34
N ARG A 185 0.37 17.76 -2.86
CA ARG A 185 -0.51 16.62 -2.54
C ARG A 185 0.12 15.31 -3.02
N MET A 186 0.18 14.33 -2.13
CA MET A 186 0.58 12.97 -2.43
C MET A 186 -0.33 12.02 -1.66
N THR A 187 -0.81 10.99 -2.33
CA THR A 187 -1.59 9.91 -1.74
C THR A 187 -0.67 8.85 -1.14
N LEU A 188 -1.19 8.03 -0.21
CA LEU A 188 -0.45 6.90 0.35
C LEU A 188 0.08 5.96 -0.76
N THR A 189 -0.75 5.67 -1.76
CA THR A 189 -0.37 4.82 -2.90
C THR A 189 0.82 5.40 -3.69
N GLU A 190 0.82 6.70 -3.96
CA GLU A 190 1.92 7.36 -4.68
C GLU A 190 3.21 7.37 -3.86
N ILE A 191 3.11 7.57 -2.53
CA ILE A 191 4.26 7.53 -1.63
C ILE A 191 4.87 6.12 -1.62
N VAL A 192 4.02 5.08 -1.43
CA VAL A 192 4.45 3.68 -1.42
C VAL A 192 5.11 3.28 -2.73
N ALA A 193 4.53 3.67 -3.87
CA ALA A 193 5.09 3.37 -5.19
C ALA A 193 6.50 3.99 -5.39
N LYS A 194 6.78 5.15 -4.81
CA LYS A 194 8.09 5.80 -4.88
C LYS A 194 9.15 5.13 -4.00
N VAL A 195 8.77 4.59 -2.84
CA VAL A 195 9.72 3.94 -1.93
C VAL A 195 9.93 2.45 -2.20
N ASP A 196 8.91 1.78 -2.74
CA ASP A 196 8.96 0.36 -3.05
C ASP A 196 9.69 0.09 -4.37
N THR A 197 10.95 0.50 -4.44
CA THR A 197 11.85 0.22 -5.58
C THR A 197 12.10 -1.30 -5.76
N GLY A 198 11.74 -2.11 -4.76
CA GLY A 198 11.78 -3.56 -4.79
C GLY A 198 10.48 -4.22 -5.29
N ALA A 199 9.38 -3.49 -5.50
CA ALA A 199 8.09 -4.05 -5.93
C ALA A 199 8.21 -4.87 -7.22
N GLU A 200 8.92 -4.35 -8.22
CA GLU A 200 9.14 -5.06 -9.48
C GLU A 200 9.96 -6.34 -9.28
N LYS A 201 10.97 -6.27 -8.41
CA LYS A 201 11.82 -7.43 -8.10
C LYS A 201 11.05 -8.50 -7.33
N ARG A 202 10.22 -8.12 -6.35
CA ARG A 202 9.36 -9.03 -5.60
C ARG A 202 8.28 -9.65 -6.48
N ALA A 203 7.61 -8.86 -7.32
CA ALA A 203 6.67 -9.38 -8.30
C ALA A 203 7.35 -10.37 -9.27
N ALA A 204 8.58 -10.09 -9.72
CA ALA A 204 9.36 -11.01 -10.53
C ALA A 204 9.77 -12.28 -9.75
N GLU A 205 10.17 -12.18 -8.48
CA GLU A 205 10.50 -13.31 -7.63
C GLU A 205 9.26 -14.19 -7.34
N GLU A 206 8.10 -13.59 -7.05
CA GLU A 206 6.83 -14.29 -6.90
C GLU A 206 6.44 -15.02 -8.19
N LEU A 207 6.57 -14.36 -9.35
CA LEU A 207 6.34 -14.99 -10.65
C LEU A 207 7.29 -16.17 -10.90
N ASN A 208 8.56 -16.05 -10.50
CA ASN A 208 9.56 -17.11 -10.60
C ASN A 208 9.28 -18.31 -9.67
N GLN A 209 8.57 -18.09 -8.56
CA GLN A 209 8.18 -19.14 -7.62
C GLN A 209 6.91 -19.89 -8.04
N ARG A 210 6.19 -19.43 -9.06
CA ARG A 210 4.96 -20.09 -9.50
C ARG A 210 5.26 -21.45 -10.11
N ASP A 211 4.46 -22.44 -9.74
CA ASP A 211 4.48 -23.73 -10.40
C ASP A 211 4.16 -23.58 -11.89
N ALA A 212 4.77 -24.45 -12.70
CA ALA A 212 4.54 -24.50 -14.13
C ALA A 212 3.05 -24.56 -14.46
N TYR A 213 2.61 -23.72 -15.40
CA TYR A 213 1.26 -23.77 -15.93
C TYR A 213 1.12 -24.90 -16.94
N ASP A 214 -0.07 -25.50 -17.02
CA ASP A 214 -0.42 -26.36 -18.15
C ASP A 214 -0.55 -25.51 -19.42
N VAL A 215 -1.05 -24.27 -19.27
CA VAL A 215 -1.06 -23.26 -20.33
C VAL A 215 -0.87 -21.86 -19.74
N LEU A 216 0.09 -21.11 -20.29
CA LEU A 216 0.30 -19.68 -20.03
C LEU A 216 -0.07 -18.89 -21.27
N ILE A 217 -1.06 -18.02 -21.14
CA ILE A 217 -1.55 -17.15 -22.21
C ILE A 217 -0.90 -15.78 -22.07
N VAL A 218 -0.26 -15.31 -23.14
CA VAL A 218 0.41 -14.01 -23.19
C VAL A 218 -0.45 -13.02 -23.99
N GLY A 219 -0.86 -11.94 -23.33
CA GLY A 219 -1.81 -10.94 -23.82
C GLY A 219 -3.20 -11.14 -23.20
N SER A 220 -3.67 -10.14 -22.44
CA SER A 220 -4.92 -10.18 -21.67
C SER A 220 -6.08 -9.41 -22.33
N GLY A 221 -6.07 -9.28 -23.66
CA GLY A 221 -7.20 -8.76 -24.45
C GLY A 221 -8.32 -9.80 -24.67
N PRO A 222 -9.29 -9.53 -25.57
CA PRO A 222 -10.41 -10.43 -25.82
C PRO A 222 -10.01 -11.86 -26.23
N SER A 223 -8.94 -11.99 -27.02
CA SER A 223 -8.40 -13.30 -27.44
C SER A 223 -7.87 -14.11 -26.26
N GLY A 224 -7.06 -13.47 -25.40
CA GLY A 224 -6.48 -14.12 -24.23
C GLY A 224 -7.51 -14.45 -23.14
N ALA A 225 -8.45 -13.53 -22.88
CA ALA A 225 -9.56 -13.76 -21.98
C ALA A 225 -10.42 -14.96 -22.43
N ALA A 226 -10.73 -15.05 -23.74
CA ALA A 226 -11.44 -16.20 -24.29
C ALA A 226 -10.63 -17.50 -24.12
N ALA A 227 -9.34 -17.51 -24.48
CA ALA A 227 -8.48 -18.68 -24.30
C ALA A 227 -8.40 -19.12 -22.84
N ALA A 228 -8.34 -18.19 -21.89
CA ALA A 228 -8.25 -18.46 -20.47
C ALA A 228 -9.53 -19.12 -19.94
N VAL A 229 -10.70 -18.58 -20.29
CA VAL A 229 -12.00 -19.17 -19.93
C VAL A 229 -12.11 -20.60 -20.45
N TYR A 230 -11.76 -20.84 -21.73
CA TYR A 230 -11.87 -22.18 -22.31
C TYR A 230 -10.88 -23.17 -21.69
N SER A 231 -9.67 -22.72 -21.36
CA SER A 231 -8.65 -23.55 -20.72
C SER A 231 -9.05 -23.91 -19.29
N ALA A 232 -9.46 -22.93 -18.49
CA ALA A 232 -9.87 -23.14 -17.10
C ALA A 232 -11.12 -24.03 -16.98
N ARG A 233 -12.05 -23.95 -17.95
CA ARG A 233 -13.21 -24.87 -18.03
C ARG A 233 -12.83 -26.34 -18.21
N LYS A 234 -11.61 -26.65 -18.65
CA LYS A 234 -11.08 -28.01 -18.72
C LYS A 234 -10.35 -28.43 -17.44
N GLY A 235 -10.29 -27.57 -16.43
CA GLY A 235 -9.69 -27.84 -15.13
C GLY A 235 -8.16 -27.87 -15.12
N ILE A 236 -7.51 -27.37 -16.18
CA ILE A 236 -6.05 -27.30 -16.27
C ILE A 236 -5.54 -25.99 -15.66
N ARG A 237 -4.31 -26.01 -15.11
CA ARG A 237 -3.67 -24.85 -14.49
C ARG A 237 -3.39 -23.78 -15.54
N THR A 238 -4.19 -22.72 -15.51
CA THR A 238 -4.25 -21.68 -16.54
C THR A 238 -3.71 -20.36 -16.00
N GLY A 239 -2.67 -19.83 -16.63
CA GLY A 239 -2.18 -18.48 -16.39
C GLY A 239 -2.57 -17.54 -17.52
N LEU A 240 -2.94 -16.31 -17.19
CA LEU A 240 -3.23 -15.24 -18.16
C LEU A 240 -2.41 -14.01 -17.79
N MET A 241 -1.36 -13.71 -18.57
CA MET A 241 -0.51 -12.54 -18.35
C MET A 241 -0.69 -11.46 -19.41
N GLY A 242 -0.57 -10.19 -19.05
CA GLY A 242 -0.49 -9.11 -20.03
C GLY A 242 -0.20 -7.75 -19.40
N GLU A 243 0.03 -6.76 -20.26
CA GLU A 243 0.38 -5.40 -19.84
C GLU A 243 -0.82 -4.65 -19.24
N ARG A 244 -2.00 -4.87 -19.84
CA ARG A 244 -3.25 -4.24 -19.41
C ARG A 244 -4.43 -5.12 -19.80
N PHE A 245 -5.12 -5.70 -18.81
CA PHE A 245 -6.31 -6.51 -19.04
C PHE A 245 -7.38 -5.76 -19.85
N GLY A 246 -7.95 -6.40 -20.87
CA GLY A 246 -8.89 -5.80 -21.82
C GLY A 246 -8.24 -5.35 -23.12
N GLY A 247 -6.93 -5.08 -23.14
CA GLY A 247 -6.21 -4.73 -24.37
C GLY A 247 -6.81 -3.51 -25.08
N GLN A 248 -7.01 -3.63 -26.41
CA GLN A 248 -7.49 -2.53 -27.25
C GLN A 248 -8.92 -2.09 -26.97
N VAL A 249 -9.80 -2.99 -26.48
CA VAL A 249 -11.20 -2.60 -26.26
C VAL A 249 -11.35 -1.56 -25.16
N LEU A 250 -10.40 -1.47 -24.22
CA LEU A 250 -10.42 -0.44 -23.17
C LEU A 250 -10.37 0.99 -23.72
N ASP A 251 -9.73 1.21 -24.86
CA ASP A 251 -9.60 2.54 -25.47
C ASP A 251 -10.73 2.83 -26.49
N THR A 252 -11.70 1.92 -26.62
CA THR A 252 -12.81 2.05 -27.57
C THR A 252 -14.06 2.56 -26.88
N VAL A 253 -14.68 3.61 -27.43
CA VAL A 253 -15.92 4.19 -26.87
C VAL A 253 -17.12 3.34 -27.26
N ASP A 254 -17.51 3.33 -28.53
CA ASP A 254 -18.69 2.61 -29.03
C ASP A 254 -18.32 1.29 -29.73
N ILE A 255 -18.99 0.20 -29.37
CA ILE A 255 -18.86 -1.13 -29.99
C ILE A 255 -20.27 -1.63 -30.35
N GLU A 256 -20.54 -1.79 -31.64
CA GLU A 256 -21.87 -2.16 -32.17
C GLU A 256 -21.84 -3.46 -33.02
N ASN A 257 -20.70 -4.15 -33.00
CA ASN A 257 -20.44 -5.34 -33.82
C ASN A 257 -19.98 -6.55 -32.99
N TYR A 258 -20.11 -6.51 -31.66
CA TYR A 258 -19.94 -7.70 -30.83
C TYR A 258 -21.21 -8.54 -30.90
N ILE A 259 -21.18 -9.63 -31.67
CA ILE A 259 -22.35 -10.47 -31.98
C ILE A 259 -23.19 -10.77 -30.74
N SER A 260 -24.52 -10.68 -30.85
CA SER A 260 -25.54 -10.77 -29.79
C SER A 260 -25.68 -9.55 -28.87
N VAL A 261 -24.78 -8.57 -28.94
CA VAL A 261 -24.85 -7.32 -28.19
C VAL A 261 -24.98 -6.14 -29.15
N PRO A 262 -26.19 -5.57 -29.35
CA PRO A 262 -26.43 -4.52 -30.33
C PRO A 262 -25.58 -3.26 -30.13
N LYS A 263 -25.30 -2.88 -28.87
CA LYS A 263 -24.43 -1.77 -28.50
C LYS A 263 -23.82 -1.98 -27.11
N THR A 264 -22.53 -1.73 -26.98
CA THR A 264 -21.81 -1.69 -25.71
C THR A 264 -20.64 -0.70 -25.79
N GLU A 265 -19.99 -0.47 -24.66
CA GLU A 265 -18.79 0.34 -24.55
C GLU A 265 -17.56 -0.51 -24.22
N GLY A 266 -16.37 -0.01 -24.55
CA GLY A 266 -15.11 -0.71 -24.36
C GLY A 266 -14.80 -1.08 -22.91
N GLN A 267 -14.92 -0.11 -21.99
CA GLN A 267 -14.72 -0.33 -20.56
C GLN A 267 -15.73 -1.35 -20.00
N LYS A 268 -16.99 -1.27 -20.44
CA LYS A 268 -18.05 -2.20 -20.05
C LYS A 268 -17.76 -3.63 -20.55
N LEU A 269 -17.31 -3.78 -21.79
CA LEU A 269 -16.93 -5.07 -22.36
C LEU A 269 -15.70 -5.66 -21.64
N ALA A 270 -14.67 -4.85 -21.37
CA ALA A 270 -13.48 -5.29 -20.64
C ALA A 270 -13.84 -5.77 -19.21
N GLY A 271 -14.72 -5.05 -18.52
CA GLY A 271 -15.26 -5.47 -17.23
C GLY A 271 -16.03 -6.80 -17.28
N ALA A 272 -16.87 -6.98 -18.31
CA ALA A 272 -17.59 -8.25 -18.52
C ALA A 272 -16.64 -9.42 -18.81
N LEU A 273 -15.59 -9.21 -19.60
CA LEU A 273 -14.55 -10.21 -19.84
C LEU A 273 -13.82 -10.57 -18.55
N LYS A 274 -13.46 -9.57 -17.73
CA LYS A 274 -12.78 -9.79 -16.44
C LYS A 274 -13.66 -10.61 -15.49
N ALA A 275 -14.95 -10.27 -15.40
CA ALA A 275 -15.91 -11.01 -14.59
C ALA A 275 -15.98 -12.49 -15.01
N HIS A 276 -16.11 -12.78 -16.30
CA HIS A 276 -16.19 -14.17 -16.78
C HIS A 276 -14.88 -14.95 -16.61
N VAL A 277 -13.71 -14.29 -16.69
CA VAL A 277 -12.43 -14.91 -16.35
C VAL A 277 -12.39 -15.28 -14.86
N ASN A 278 -12.88 -14.39 -13.98
CA ASN A 278 -12.89 -14.58 -12.53
C ASN A 278 -13.90 -15.62 -12.04
N ASP A 279 -14.87 -16.05 -12.87
CA ASP A 279 -15.75 -17.19 -12.56
C ASP A 279 -14.97 -18.52 -12.45
N TYR A 280 -13.72 -18.54 -12.92
CA TYR A 280 -12.85 -19.70 -12.89
C TYR A 280 -11.54 -19.41 -12.15
N ASN A 281 -10.83 -20.47 -11.77
CA ASN A 281 -9.51 -20.37 -11.14
C ASN A 281 -8.41 -20.09 -12.19
N VAL A 282 -8.47 -18.91 -12.81
CA VAL A 282 -7.43 -18.39 -13.70
C VAL A 282 -6.49 -17.52 -12.88
N ASP A 283 -5.20 -17.80 -12.98
CA ASP A 283 -4.18 -16.95 -12.38
C ASP A 283 -3.91 -15.76 -13.33
N VAL A 284 -4.47 -14.59 -12.98
CA VAL A 284 -4.36 -13.39 -13.81
C VAL A 284 -3.21 -12.51 -13.34
N ILE A 285 -2.25 -12.29 -14.22
CA ILE A 285 -1.06 -11.46 -14.01
C ILE A 285 -1.20 -10.21 -14.87
N ASP A 286 -1.39 -9.05 -14.25
CA ASP A 286 -1.50 -7.76 -14.96
C ASP A 286 -0.21 -6.96 -14.87
N SER A 287 -0.05 -5.95 -15.73
CA SER A 287 1.12 -5.08 -15.77
C SER A 287 2.45 -5.81 -15.98
N GLN A 288 2.43 -6.88 -16.78
CA GLN A 288 3.64 -7.64 -17.15
C GLN A 288 3.78 -7.79 -18.66
N SER A 289 4.98 -7.54 -19.17
CA SER A 289 5.33 -7.70 -20.59
C SER A 289 6.20 -8.94 -20.79
N ALA A 290 5.80 -9.83 -21.70
CA ALA A 290 6.66 -10.94 -22.12
C ALA A 290 7.75 -10.41 -23.06
N THR A 291 9.01 -10.49 -22.65
CA THR A 291 10.14 -9.95 -23.43
C THR A 291 10.80 -10.97 -24.34
N LYS A 292 10.67 -12.27 -24.00
CA LYS A 292 11.31 -13.36 -24.72
C LYS A 292 10.50 -14.64 -24.57
N THR A 293 10.45 -15.43 -25.64
CA THR A 293 9.98 -16.81 -25.59
C THR A 293 11.14 -17.74 -25.90
N ASP A 294 11.47 -18.62 -24.95
CA ASP A 294 12.43 -19.69 -25.19
C ASP A 294 11.63 -20.93 -25.57
N ALA A 295 11.71 -21.30 -26.86
CA ALA A 295 11.17 -22.57 -27.30
C ALA A 295 11.84 -23.67 -26.47
N ALA A 296 11.03 -24.52 -25.82
CA ALA A 296 11.56 -25.70 -25.16
C ALA A 296 12.40 -26.46 -26.19
N ARG A 297 13.72 -26.57 -25.95
CA ARG A 297 14.57 -27.45 -26.76
C ARG A 297 13.95 -28.84 -26.66
N GLN A 298 13.19 -29.24 -27.68
CA GLN A 298 12.74 -30.62 -27.80
C GLN A 298 14.00 -31.47 -27.70
N ARG A 299 14.07 -32.33 -26.69
CA ARG A 299 14.94 -33.50 -26.77
C ARG A 299 14.41 -34.32 -27.94
N ALA A 300 14.95 -34.07 -29.13
CA ALA A 300 14.58 -34.73 -30.38
C ALA A 300 14.69 -36.27 -30.30
N ASP A 301 15.34 -36.80 -29.25
CA ASP A 301 15.58 -38.23 -29.04
C ASP A 301 14.36 -39.04 -28.53
N CYS A 302 13.34 -38.42 -27.90
CA CYS A 302 12.20 -39.20 -27.37
C CYS A 302 11.06 -39.41 -28.38
N ILE A 303 11.10 -38.82 -29.58
CA ILE A 303 10.08 -39.05 -30.64
C ILE A 303 10.55 -40.11 -31.65
N ARG A 304 11.86 -40.36 -31.81
CA ARG A 304 12.39 -41.23 -32.88
C ARG A 304 12.89 -42.61 -32.44
N SER A 305 12.89 -42.95 -31.15
CA SER A 305 13.35 -44.27 -30.69
C SER A 305 12.19 -45.14 -30.17
N LYS A 306 11.93 -46.26 -30.85
CA LYS A 306 11.23 -47.41 -30.26
C LYS A 306 12.25 -48.54 -30.05
N PRO A 307 12.43 -49.04 -28.81
CA PRO A 307 11.76 -48.60 -27.57
C PRO A 307 12.44 -47.35 -26.98
N PRO A 308 11.70 -46.49 -26.26
CA PRO A 308 12.28 -45.30 -25.64
C PRO A 308 13.23 -45.67 -24.49
N PRO A 309 14.36 -44.96 -24.32
CA PRO A 309 15.30 -45.21 -23.23
C PRO A 309 14.68 -44.89 -21.86
N ALA A 310 15.05 -45.66 -20.83
CA ALA A 310 14.50 -45.63 -19.47
C ALA A 310 14.61 -44.27 -18.73
N ARG A 311 15.25 -43.25 -19.33
CA ARG A 311 15.28 -41.87 -18.79
C ARG A 311 14.05 -41.04 -19.17
N CYS A 312 13.20 -41.50 -20.09
CA CYS A 312 11.95 -40.81 -20.47
C CYS A 312 10.72 -41.28 -19.67
N SER A 313 10.83 -42.25 -18.76
CA SER A 313 9.70 -42.87 -18.03
C SER A 313 9.40 -42.32 -16.62
N ARG A 314 10.08 -41.27 -16.14
CA ARG A 314 9.87 -40.76 -14.76
C ARG A 314 8.87 -39.60 -14.58
N ARG A 315 8.08 -39.23 -15.60
CA ARG A 315 6.96 -38.27 -15.45
C ARG A 315 5.68 -38.62 -16.23
N VAL A 316 5.50 -39.91 -16.57
CA VAL A 316 4.24 -40.40 -17.15
C VAL A 316 3.82 -41.66 -16.39
N ALA A 317 3.36 -41.45 -15.16
CA ALA A 317 2.57 -42.41 -14.38
C ALA A 317 1.83 -41.57 -13.33
N SER A 318 0.56 -41.73 -13.00
CA SER A 318 -0.56 -42.48 -13.56
C SER A 318 -1.70 -42.18 -12.59
N SER A 319 -2.77 -41.53 -13.03
CA SER A 319 -4.08 -41.61 -12.37
C SER A 319 -5.19 -41.17 -13.32
N SER A 320 -5.54 -42.05 -14.25
CA SER A 320 -6.83 -42.01 -14.93
C SER A 320 -7.92 -42.45 -13.95
N PRO A 321 -9.05 -41.73 -13.80
CA PRO A 321 -10.28 -42.34 -13.32
C PRO A 321 -10.94 -43.13 -14.47
N PRO A 322 -11.73 -44.19 -14.15
CA PRO A 322 -12.32 -45.06 -15.17
C PRO A 322 -13.47 -44.35 -15.89
N GLY A 323 -13.61 -44.69 -17.17
CA GLY A 323 -14.54 -44.02 -18.08
C GLY A 323 -16.03 -44.16 -17.73
N ARG A 324 -16.80 -43.25 -18.31
CA ARG A 324 -18.19 -43.49 -18.69
C ARG A 324 -18.38 -43.08 -20.14
N ASN A 325 -18.80 -44.06 -20.93
CA ASN A 325 -19.31 -43.93 -22.29
C ASN A 325 -20.72 -43.30 -22.28
N GLY A 326 -21.01 -42.58 -23.37
CA GLY A 326 -22.37 -42.25 -23.87
C GLY A 326 -23.01 -41.00 -23.26
N ALA A 327 -23.73 -40.16 -23.99
CA ALA A 327 -24.14 -40.16 -25.39
C ALA A 327 -24.63 -38.74 -25.75
N ILE A 328 -24.48 -38.37 -27.02
CA ILE A 328 -25.09 -37.25 -27.78
C ILE A 328 -25.00 -35.84 -27.16
#